data_AF-A0A353NAM0-F1
#
_entry.id   AF-A0A353NAM0-F1
#
_cell.length_a   1.000
_cell.length_b   1.000
_cell.length_c   1.000
_cell.angle_alpha   90.00
_cell.angle_beta   90.00
_cell.angle_gamma   90.00
#
_symmetry.space_group_name_H-M   'P 1'
#
loop_
_entity.id
_entity.type
_entity.pdbx_description
1 polymer ?
#
loop_
_entity_poly.entity_id
_entity_poly.type
_entity_poly.pdbx_seq_one_letter_code
_entity_poly.pdbx_strand_id
1 'polypeptide(L)' 'YIPPRSSGGRIMSLTDPEEKMSKSASNPKSFIALLDPPEVIKKKIMSAVTDSDSVIRYDEENKPAVSNLMVIYSLS' A
#
# COMPACT_ATOMS: atom_id res chain seq x y z
N TYR A 1 -8.82 -7.09 -12.33
CA TYR A 1 -8.63 -8.39 -11.69
C TYR A 1 -7.37 -8.29 -10.84
N ILE A 2 -7.49 -8.49 -9.52
CA ILE A 2 -6.34 -8.58 -8.60
C ILE A 2 -6.19 -10.07 -8.30
N PRO A 3 -5.00 -10.67 -8.51
CA PRO A 3 -4.84 -12.10 -8.31
C PRO A 3 -5.10 -12.45 -6.83
N PRO A 4 -5.84 -13.55 -6.55
CA PRO A 4 -6.05 -14.01 -5.18
C PRO A 4 -4.70 -14.35 -4.56
N ARG A 5 -4.31 -13.62 -3.51
CA ARG A 5 -3.04 -13.86 -2.81
C ARG A 5 -3.25 -14.98 -1.79
N SER A 6 -2.94 -16.21 -2.20
CA SER A 6 -3.12 -17.46 -1.43
C SER A 6 -2.27 -17.57 -0.15
N SER A 7 -1.42 -16.58 0.18
CA SER A 7 -0.47 -16.65 1.31
C SER A 7 -0.07 -15.27 1.82
N GLY A 8 -1.00 -14.55 2.47
CA GLY A 8 -0.65 -13.33 3.23
C GLY A 8 0.08 -12.28 2.41
N GLY A 9 -0.43 -12.04 1.19
CA GLY A 9 0.18 -11.25 0.12
C GLY A 9 1.16 -10.16 0.53
N ARG A 10 2.31 -10.08 -0.15
CA ARG A 10 3.35 -9.09 0.14
C ARG A 10 2.81 -7.66 -0.07
N ILE A 11 2.57 -6.96 1.02
CA ILE A 11 2.22 -5.53 1.02
C ILE A 11 3.50 -4.70 1.08
N MET A 12 3.59 -3.73 0.20
CA MET A 12 4.72 -2.80 0.10
C MET A 12 4.47 -1.55 0.93
N SER A 13 5.53 -0.79 1.18
CA SER A 13 5.47 0.47 1.91
C SER A 13 4.57 1.48 1.20
N LEU A 14 3.87 2.31 1.98
CA LEU A 14 3.03 3.39 1.45
C LEU A 14 3.84 4.57 0.91
N THR A 15 5.14 4.63 1.22
CA THR A 15 6.02 5.74 0.81
C THR A 15 7.09 5.31 -0.18
N ASP A 16 7.31 4.00 -0.33
CA ASP A 16 8.24 3.42 -1.28
C ASP A 16 7.69 2.06 -1.78
N PRO A 17 7.31 1.94 -3.05
CA PRO A 17 6.73 0.70 -3.58
C PRO A 17 7.76 -0.45 -3.72
N GLU A 18 9.06 -0.18 -3.65
CA GLU A 18 10.12 -1.20 -3.74
C GLU A 18 10.39 -1.86 -2.37
N GLU A 19 10.06 -1.16 -1.28
CA GLU A 19 10.25 -1.65 0.07
C GLU A 19 9.06 -2.46 0.59
N LYS A 20 9.34 -3.58 1.26
CA LYS A 20 8.29 -4.31 1.98
C LYS A 20 7.84 -3.48 3.18
N MET A 21 6.53 -3.43 3.43
CA MET A 21 5.99 -2.77 4.63
C MET A 21 6.61 -3.39 5.90
N SER A 22 7.17 -2.55 6.77
CA SER A 22 7.81 -2.97 8.01
C SER A 22 7.45 -2.04 9.17
N LYS A 23 7.10 -2.62 10.32
CA LYS A 23 6.88 -1.88 11.58
C LYS A 23 8.15 -1.24 12.14
N SER A 24 9.33 -1.67 11.68
CA SER A 24 10.63 -1.12 12.09
C SER A 24 11.15 -0.05 11.14
N ALA A 25 10.37 0.33 10.13
CA ALA A 25 10.74 1.42 9.23
C ALA A 25 10.83 2.73 10.02
N SER A 26 11.86 3.52 9.72
CA SER A 26 12.10 4.82 10.38
C SER A 26 10.98 5.82 10.09
N ASN A 27 10.36 5.74 8.91
CA ASN A 27 9.23 6.59 8.52
C ASN A 27 7.91 5.93 8.94
N PRO A 28 7.19 6.47 9.95
CA PRO A 28 5.92 5.89 10.40
C PRO A 28 4.80 5.98 9.35
N LYS A 29 4.94 6.79 8.29
CA LYS A 29 3.97 6.86 7.20
C LYS A 29 4.07 5.66 6.23
N SER A 30 5.17 4.91 6.26
CA SER A 30 5.41 3.78 5.34
C SER A 30 4.53 2.55 5.63
N PHE A 31 3.97 2.44 6.84
CA PHE A 31 3.16 1.30 7.27
C PHE A 31 1.91 1.72 8.02
N ILE A 32 0.91 0.83 8.05
CA ILE A 32 -0.27 0.94 8.92
C ILE A 32 -0.13 -0.05 10.05
N ALA A 33 -0.19 0.42 11.30
CA ALA A 33 -0.26 -0.45 12.46
C ALA A 33 -1.72 -0.84 12.73
N LEU A 34 -1.93 -2.03 13.28
CA LEU A 34 -3.27 -2.52 13.63
C LEU A 34 -4.00 -1.64 14.66
N LEU A 35 -3.23 -0.92 15.47
CA LEU A 35 -3.73 -0.03 16.53
C LEU A 35 -3.62 1.45 16.15
N ASP A 36 -3.31 1.76 14.89
CA ASP A 36 -3.36 3.15 14.44
C ASP A 36 -4.81 3.67 14.56
N PRO A 37 -5.01 4.86 15.14
CA PRO A 37 -6.32 5.49 15.14
C PRO A 37 -6.85 5.73 13.72
N PRO A 38 -8.18 5.72 13.50
CA PRO A 38 -8.78 5.88 12.16
C PRO A 38 -8.30 7.12 11.40
N GLU A 39 -8.10 8.23 12.10
CA GLU A 39 -7.60 9.50 11.53
C GLU A 39 -6.14 9.41 11.09
N VAL A 40 -5.33 8.61 11.78
CA VAL A 40 -3.93 8.33 11.40
C VAL A 40 -3.90 7.43 10.17
N ILE A 41 -4.70 6.37 10.15
CA ILE A 41 -4.85 5.48 8.98
C ILE A 41 -5.25 6.29 7.75
N LYS A 42 -6.29 7.13 7.89
CA LYS A 42 -6.77 7.99 6.80
C LYS A 42 -5.66 8.91 6.28
N LYS A 43 -4.91 9.58 7.17
CA LYS A 43 -3.80 10.45 6.76
C LYS A 43 -2.71 9.68 6.02
N LYS A 44 -2.33 8.49 6.51
CA LYS A 44 -1.30 7.65 5.86
C LYS A 44 -1.73 7.23 4.46
N ILE A 45 -2.96 6.73 4.29
CA ILE A 45 -3.53 6.36 2.98
C ILE A 45 -3.59 7.57 2.04
N MET A 46 -4.09 8.72 2.51
CA MET A 46 -4.19 9.93 1.69
C MET A 46 -2.83 10.49 1.25
N SER A 47 -1.77 10.22 2.02
CA SER A 47 -0.40 10.66 1.72
C SER A 47 0.46 9.57 1.06
N ALA A 48 -0.11 8.41 0.73
CA ALA A 48 0.63 7.34 0.11
C ALA A 48 1.14 7.78 -1.28
N VAL A 49 2.35 7.34 -1.63
CA VAL A 49 2.90 7.57 -2.96
C VAL A 49 2.03 6.84 -3.99
N THR A 50 1.86 7.49 -5.14
CA THR A 50 1.12 6.96 -6.29
C THR A 50 1.98 7.16 -7.54
N ASP A 51 1.59 6.47 -8.62
CA ASP A 51 2.24 6.62 -9.91
C ASP A 51 1.82 7.94 -10.59
N SER A 52 2.58 8.41 -11.58
CA SER A 52 2.41 9.77 -12.14
C SER A 52 1.12 10.03 -12.93
N ASP A 53 0.35 8.98 -13.27
CA ASP A 53 -0.90 9.11 -14.02
C ASP A 53 -2.13 9.00 -13.10
N SER A 54 -3.29 9.41 -13.61
CA SER A 54 -4.57 9.38 -12.88
C SER A 54 -5.41 8.12 -13.11
N VAL A 55 -4.81 7.05 -13.64
CA VAL A 55 -5.51 5.81 -13.98
C VAL A 55 -5.40 4.82 -12.83
N ILE A 56 -6.55 4.34 -12.36
CA ILE A 56 -6.62 3.26 -11.35
C ILE A 56 -6.65 1.92 -12.09
N ARG A 57 -5.50 1.26 -12.18
CA ARG A 57 -5.36 -0.08 -12.77
C ARG A 57 -4.29 -0.87 -12.04
N TYR A 58 -4.54 -2.16 -11.87
CA TYR A 58 -3.55 -3.11 -11.35
C TYR A 58 -2.53 -3.45 -12.45
N ASP A 59 -1.27 -3.17 -12.14
CA ASP A 59 -0.08 -3.39 -12.97
C ASP A 59 1.15 -3.32 -12.04
N GLU A 60 1.68 -4.47 -11.61
CA GLU A 60 2.78 -4.49 -10.63
C GLU A 60 4.10 -3.97 -11.22
N GLU A 61 4.27 -4.00 -12.53
CA GLU A 61 5.49 -3.55 -13.20
C GLU A 61 5.48 -2.05 -13.43
N ASN A 62 4.38 -1.52 -13.98
CA ASN A 62 4.30 -0.12 -14.39
C ASN A 62 3.60 0.78 -13.37
N LYS A 63 2.81 0.19 -12.46
CA LYS A 63 2.02 0.92 -11.45
C LYS A 63 2.12 0.26 -10.07
N PRO A 64 3.34 0.01 -9.55
CA PRO A 64 3.51 -0.76 -8.32
C PRO A 64 2.85 -0.08 -7.11
N ALA A 65 2.83 1.25 -7.06
CA ALA A 65 2.26 1.99 -5.95
C ALA A 65 0.73 1.89 -5.91
N VAL A 66 0.05 2.16 -7.03
CA VAL A 66 -1.42 2.00 -7.13
C VAL A 66 -1.82 0.54 -6.96
N SER A 67 -1.06 -0.40 -7.53
CA SER A 67 -1.31 -1.84 -7.39
C SER A 67 -1.25 -2.30 -5.93
N ASN A 68 -0.31 -1.79 -5.15
CA ASN A 68 -0.21 -2.08 -3.72
C ASN A 68 -1.46 -1.62 -2.96
N LEU A 69 -1.95 -0.40 -3.20
CA LEU A 69 -3.18 0.12 -2.59
C LEU A 69 -4.42 -0.70 -2.98
N MET A 70 -4.52 -1.09 -4.26
CA MET A 70 -5.59 -1.95 -4.75
C MET A 70 -5.59 -3.31 -4.05
N VAL A 71 -4.41 -3.90 -3.81
CA VAL A 71 -4.32 -5.15 -3.06
C VAL A 71 -4.77 -4.97 -1.62
N ILE A 72 -4.32 -3.93 -0.92
CA ILE A 72 -4.78 -3.63 0.45
C ILE A 72 -6.31 -3.55 0.50
N TYR A 73 -6.92 -2.85 -0.47
CA TYR A 73 -8.38 -2.73 -0.58
C TYR A 73 -9.09 -4.08 -0.84
N SER A 74 -8.46 -4.97 -1.60
CA SER A 74 -9.02 -6.28 -1.96
C SER A 74 -9.02 -7.31 -0.83
N LEU A 75 -8.26 -7.08 0.25
CA LEU A 75 -8.11 -8.02 1.37
C LEU A 75 -9.28 -7.98 2.36
N SER A 76 -10.50 -7.83 1.86
CA SER A 76 -11.75 -7.87 2.64
C SER A 76 -12.24 -9.28 2.88
#